data_AF-A0A6I2G478-F1
#
_entry.id   AF-A0A6I2G478-F1
#
_cell.length_a   1.000
_cell.length_b   1.000
_cell.length_c   1.000
_cell.angle_alpha   90.00
_cell.angle_beta   90.00
_cell.angle_gamma   90.00
#
_symmetry.space_group_name_H-M   'P 1'
#
loop_
_entity.id
_entity.type
_entity.pdbx_description
1 polymer ?
#
loop_
_entity_poly.entity_id
_entity_poly.type
_entity_poly.pdbx_seq_one_letter_code
_entity_poly.pdbx_strand_id
1 'polypeptide(L)'
;MNGRLPLQNPNDGFVEIYQRTGTDDSYAVAFGDVTGDGVDDGALVTECTSAEGAPYWAQTVQVYTVGAKYLGGVDLGHVTPNDDVVRELSIVDGKVEIHWLTPGPTDSKHDPRLRMVGSLRWDGTTMVLENVHKES
;
A
#
# COMPACT_ATOMS: atom_id res chain seq x y z
N MET A 1 -10.45 6.64 21.40
CA MET A 1 -10.43 6.34 19.96
C MET A 1 -11.58 5.38 19.66
N ASN A 2 -12.36 5.61 18.61
CA ASN A 2 -13.57 4.81 18.30
C ASN A 2 -13.26 3.61 17.39
N GLY A 3 -12.01 3.13 17.39
CA GLY A 3 -11.56 1.99 16.59
C GLY A 3 -11.58 2.19 15.06
N ARG A 4 -11.66 3.44 14.57
CA ARG A 4 -11.68 3.75 13.13
C ARG A 4 -10.34 4.35 12.69
N LEU A 5 -9.75 3.78 11.64
CA LEU A 5 -8.56 4.31 10.97
C LEU A 5 -8.98 5.42 9.98
N PRO A 6 -8.30 6.58 9.96
CA PRO A 6 -8.51 7.61 8.95
C PRO A 6 -7.86 7.19 7.61
N LEU A 7 -8.69 6.83 6.63
CA LEU A 7 -8.25 6.35 5.31
C LEU A 7 -7.97 7.49 4.32
N GLN A 8 -7.09 7.24 3.34
CA GLN A 8 -6.67 8.21 2.31
C GLN A 8 -7.80 8.64 1.35
N ASN A 9 -8.76 7.76 1.03
CA ASN A 9 -9.85 8.09 0.09
C ASN A 9 -11.13 7.28 0.40
N PRO A 10 -12.06 7.80 1.23
CA PRO A 10 -13.25 7.06 1.65
C PRO A 10 -14.42 7.11 0.65
N ASN A 11 -14.21 7.59 -0.59
CA ASN A 11 -15.30 8.20 -1.34
C ASN A 11 -16.21 7.27 -2.13
N ASP A 12 -15.86 6.02 -2.47
CA ASP A 12 -16.82 5.06 -3.08
C ASP A 12 -16.32 3.61 -2.89
N GLY A 13 -17.16 2.72 -2.33
CA GLY A 13 -16.84 1.30 -2.08
C GLY A 13 -16.54 0.96 -0.61
N PHE A 14 -16.30 -0.33 -0.33
CA PHE A 14 -15.86 -0.79 0.99
C PHE A 14 -14.34 -0.88 1.01
N VAL A 15 -13.68 -0.03 1.79
CA VAL A 15 -12.23 -0.15 2.03
C VAL A 15 -11.98 -1.17 3.13
N GLU A 16 -11.12 -2.15 2.87
CA GLU A 16 -10.66 -3.15 3.83
C GLU A 16 -9.13 -3.26 3.84
N ILE A 17 -8.59 -3.82 4.92
CA ILE A 17 -7.16 -4.17 4.96
C ILE A 17 -6.99 -5.38 4.05
N TYR A 18 -6.09 -5.26 3.07
CA TYR A 18 -5.86 -6.33 2.11
C TYR A 18 -5.37 -7.58 2.83
N GLN A 19 -6.11 -8.67 2.64
CA GLN A 19 -5.71 -9.99 3.05
C GLN A 19 -5.05 -10.68 1.86
N ARG A 20 -3.82 -11.17 2.05
CA ARG A 20 -3.14 -11.94 1.01
C ARG A 20 -4.00 -13.15 0.66
N THR A 21 -4.02 -13.51 -0.62
CA THR A 21 -4.76 -14.67 -1.14
C THR A 21 -3.81 -15.80 -1.49
N GLY A 22 -4.19 -17.05 -1.23
CA GLY A 22 -3.43 -18.24 -1.66
C GLY A 22 -3.07 -19.14 -0.49
N THR A 23 -1.78 -19.41 -0.28
CA THR A 23 -1.31 -20.21 0.88
C THR A 23 -1.00 -19.35 2.11
N ASP A 24 -1.08 -18.03 1.97
CA ASP A 24 -0.85 -17.05 3.03
C ASP A 24 -2.09 -16.16 3.10
N ASP A 25 -2.87 -16.34 4.17
CA ASP A 25 -4.09 -15.58 4.45
C ASP A 25 -3.81 -14.43 5.45
N SER A 26 -2.55 -14.01 5.60
CA SER A 26 -2.19 -12.89 6.47
C SER A 26 -2.59 -11.54 5.86
N TYR A 27 -2.87 -10.57 6.72
CA TYR A 27 -3.02 -9.19 6.28
C TYR A 27 -1.68 -8.63 5.78
N ALA A 28 -1.73 -7.85 4.70
CA ALA A 28 -0.57 -7.14 4.16
C ALA A 28 -0.23 -5.92 5.02
N VAL A 29 0.42 -6.20 6.16
CA VAL A 29 0.89 -5.22 7.14
C VAL A 29 2.39 -5.37 7.38
N ALA A 30 3.05 -4.28 7.75
CA ALA A 30 4.43 -4.22 8.18
C ALA A 30 4.58 -3.28 9.38
N PHE A 31 5.54 -3.57 10.25
CA PHE A 31 5.84 -2.77 11.43
C PHE A 31 7.33 -2.42 11.48
N GLY A 32 7.64 -1.22 11.96
CA GLY A 32 9.00 -0.73 12.17
C GLY A 32 9.03 0.79 12.29
N ASP A 33 10.12 1.33 12.83
CA ASP A 33 10.30 2.77 13.04
C ASP A 33 10.58 3.52 11.73
N VAL A 34 9.59 4.21 11.16
CA VAL A 34 9.77 5.09 9.97
C VAL A 34 9.92 6.56 10.33
N THR A 35 9.49 6.96 11.53
CA THR A 35 9.59 8.34 12.00
C THR A 35 10.95 8.66 12.63
N GLY A 36 11.73 7.64 12.99
CA GLY A 36 13.02 7.73 13.67
C GLY A 36 12.89 8.10 15.14
N ASP A 37 11.72 7.91 15.75
CA ASP A 37 11.46 8.28 17.14
C ASP A 37 11.70 7.13 18.14
N GLY A 38 12.13 5.97 17.64
CA GLY A 38 12.39 4.76 18.43
C GLY A 38 11.15 3.95 18.74
N VAL A 39 10.01 4.25 18.13
CA VAL A 39 8.76 3.51 18.28
C VAL A 39 8.32 2.95 16.93
N ASP A 40 7.84 1.70 16.93
CA ASP A 40 7.33 1.10 15.71
C ASP A 40 6.09 1.82 15.19
N ASP A 41 6.17 2.20 13.92
CA ASP A 41 5.05 2.62 13.11
C ASP A 41 4.47 1.41 12.37
N GLY A 42 3.27 1.57 11.80
CA GLY A 42 2.58 0.54 11.03
C GLY A 42 2.29 0.99 9.61
N ALA A 43 2.66 0.15 8.64
CA ALA A 43 2.21 0.25 7.26
C ALA A 43 1.21 -0.85 6.95
N LEU A 44 0.16 -0.53 6.19
CA LEU A 44 -0.85 -1.49 5.78
C LEU A 44 -1.30 -1.22 4.35
N VAL A 45 -1.60 -2.30 3.63
CA VAL A 45 -2.23 -2.24 2.32
C VAL A 45 -3.73 -2.22 2.51
N THR A 46 -4.43 -1.37 1.76
CA THR A 46 -5.89 -1.44 1.65
C THR A 46 -6.34 -1.69 0.23
N GLU A 47 -7.44 -2.41 0.12
CA GLU A 47 -8.21 -2.61 -1.09
C GLU A 47 -9.68 -2.16 -0.88
N CYS A 48 -10.38 -1.92 -1.98
CA CYS A 48 -11.75 -1.53 -2.15
C CYS A 48 -12.26 -2.61 -3.04
N THR A 49 -13.26 -3.28 -2.53
CA THR A 49 -14.14 -4.06 -3.35
C THR A 49 -15.24 -3.11 -3.84
N SER A 50 -15.45 -3.07 -5.16
CA SER A 50 -16.74 -2.60 -5.65
C SER A 50 -17.79 -3.63 -5.22
N ALA A 51 -18.96 -3.18 -4.76
CA ALA A 51 -20.00 -4.05 -4.22
C ALA A 51 -20.55 -5.11 -5.20
N GLU A 52 -20.08 -5.13 -6.45
CA GLU A 52 -20.63 -5.91 -7.56
C GLU A 52 -19.57 -6.69 -8.39
N GLY A 53 -18.34 -6.87 -7.88
CA GLY A 53 -17.34 -7.73 -8.53
C GLY A 53 -16.71 -7.14 -9.82
N ALA A 54 -16.82 -5.83 -10.04
CA ALA A 54 -16.09 -5.08 -11.07
C ALA A 54 -14.70 -4.63 -10.56
N PRO A 55 -13.72 -4.32 -11.44
CA PRO A 55 -12.30 -4.57 -11.21
C PRO A 55 -11.77 -3.96 -9.91
N TYR A 56 -10.87 -4.73 -9.28
CA TYR A 56 -9.97 -4.26 -8.23
C TYR A 56 -9.32 -2.95 -8.71
N TRP A 57 -9.76 -1.83 -8.16
CA TRP A 57 -8.95 -0.62 -8.11
C TRP A 57 -7.52 -0.96 -7.63
N ALA A 58 -6.55 -0.13 -8.01
CA ALA A 58 -5.18 -0.30 -7.52
C ALA A 58 -5.15 -0.22 -5.98
N GLN A 59 -4.34 -1.07 -5.36
CA GLN A 59 -4.20 -1.05 -3.91
C GLN A 59 -3.54 0.24 -3.43
N THR A 60 -3.87 0.66 -2.21
CA THR A 60 -3.20 1.78 -1.55
C THR A 60 -2.36 1.28 -0.38
N VAL A 61 -1.26 1.98 -0.08
CA VAL A 61 -0.43 1.72 1.10
C VAL A 61 -0.55 2.92 2.03
N GLN A 62 -0.88 2.66 3.30
CA GLN A 62 -1.14 3.68 4.31
C GLN A 62 -0.23 3.48 5.50
N VAL A 63 0.29 4.56 6.05
CA VAL A 63 1.27 4.54 7.16
C VAL A 63 0.73 5.30 8.34
N TYR A 64 0.84 4.71 9.52
CA TYR A 64 0.34 5.23 10.78
C TYR A 64 1.41 5.13 11.86
N THR A 65 1.43 6.10 12.75
CA THR A 65 2.20 6.03 13.99
C THR A 65 1.28 5.70 15.19
N VAL A 66 1.87 5.61 16.37
CA VAL A 66 1.20 5.34 17.64
C VAL A 66 -0.07 6.18 17.80
N GLY A 67 -1.11 5.51 18.27
CA GLY A 67 -2.42 6.13 18.46
C GLY A 67 -3.22 6.31 17.17
N ALA A 68 -2.92 5.51 16.15
CA ALA A 68 -3.61 5.51 14.85
C ALA A 68 -3.55 6.88 14.15
N LYS A 69 -2.46 7.62 14.37
CA LYS A 69 -2.22 8.89 13.68
C LYS A 69 -1.67 8.60 12.29
N TYR A 70 -2.42 9.00 11.27
CA TYR A 70 -2.02 8.84 9.88
C TYR A 70 -0.83 9.75 9.53
N LEU A 71 0.19 9.17 8.92
CA LEU A 71 1.39 9.85 8.42
C LEU A 71 1.32 10.12 6.92
N GLY A 72 0.47 9.42 6.18
CA GLY A 72 0.41 9.51 4.72
C GLY A 72 0.42 8.13 4.07
N GLY A 73 0.51 8.12 2.75
CA GLY A 73 0.40 6.90 1.97
C GLY A 73 0.51 7.15 0.48
N VAL A 74 0.30 6.10 -0.29
CA VAL A 74 0.29 6.14 -1.74
C VAL A 74 -0.90 5.36 -2.27
N ASP A 75 -1.54 5.93 -3.30
CA ASP A 75 -2.45 5.23 -4.19
C ASP A 75 -1.66 4.77 -5.41
N LEU A 76 -1.46 3.45 -5.56
CA LEU A 76 -0.61 2.91 -6.62
C LEU A 76 -1.19 3.18 -8.02
N GLY A 77 -2.50 3.38 -8.13
CA GLY A 77 -3.15 3.72 -9.40
C GLY A 77 -2.80 5.13 -9.90
N HIS A 78 -2.21 5.97 -9.04
CA HIS A 78 -1.62 7.24 -9.43
C HIS A 78 -0.14 7.13 -9.82
N VAL A 79 0.50 5.99 -9.59
CA VAL A 79 1.92 5.74 -9.85
C VAL A 79 2.09 4.93 -11.14
N THR A 80 1.33 3.86 -11.28
CA THR A 80 1.37 2.91 -12.40
C THR A 80 -0.04 2.68 -12.96
N PRO A 81 -0.18 2.01 -14.13
CA PRO A 81 -1.51 1.72 -14.68
C PRO A 81 -2.40 0.95 -13.70
N ASN A 82 -3.70 1.25 -13.74
CA ASN A 82 -4.73 0.65 -12.87
C ASN A 82 -4.62 -0.89 -12.73
N ASP A 83 -5.02 -1.38 -11.55
CA ASP A 83 -5.01 -2.80 -11.08
C ASP A 83 -3.67 -3.24 -10.47
N ASP A 84 -3.02 -2.34 -9.74
CA ASP A 84 -1.80 -2.64 -8.99
C ASP A 84 -2.05 -3.53 -7.77
N VAL A 85 -1.25 -4.58 -7.63
CA VAL A 85 -1.34 -5.56 -6.52
C VAL A 85 -0.03 -5.62 -5.76
N VAL A 86 -0.05 -5.21 -4.49
CA VAL A 86 1.07 -5.33 -3.56
C VAL A 86 1.34 -6.79 -3.27
N ARG A 87 2.61 -7.17 -3.41
CA ARG A 87 3.12 -8.50 -3.11
C ARG A 87 3.86 -8.54 -1.80
N GLU A 88 4.73 -7.57 -1.60
CA GLU A 88 5.58 -7.49 -0.42
C GLU A 88 5.53 -6.07 0.12
N LEU A 89 5.44 -6.00 1.45
CA LEU A 89 5.42 -4.77 2.21
C LEU A 89 6.35 -5.00 3.40
N SER A 90 7.33 -4.14 3.57
CA SER A 90 8.28 -4.22 4.67
C SER A 90 8.64 -2.80 5.15
N ILE A 91 9.17 -2.72 6.37
CA ILE A 91 9.80 -1.48 6.87
C ILE A 91 11.27 -1.79 7.09
N VAL A 92 12.14 -1.10 6.35
CA VAL A 92 13.59 -1.28 6.38
C VAL A 92 14.25 0.09 6.30
N ASP A 93 15.25 0.33 7.15
CA ASP A 93 16.04 1.58 7.19
C ASP A 93 15.18 2.86 7.21
N GLY A 94 14.10 2.85 8.00
CA GLY A 94 13.20 3.99 8.17
C GLY A 94 12.28 4.27 6.98
N LYS A 95 12.14 3.31 6.05
CA LYS A 95 11.28 3.43 4.87
C LYS A 95 10.34 2.25 4.77
N VAL A 96 9.14 2.51 4.25
CA VAL A 96 8.24 1.44 3.81
C VAL A 96 8.65 1.04 2.41
N GLU A 97 9.16 -0.18 2.23
CA GLU A 97 9.45 -0.74 0.91
C GLU A 97 8.21 -1.48 0.39
N ILE A 98 7.85 -1.18 -0.85
CA ILE A 98 6.63 -1.68 -1.49
C ILE A 98 7.05 -2.37 -2.78
N HIS A 99 6.70 -3.65 -2.90
CA HIS A 99 6.81 -4.41 -4.14
C HIS A 99 5.42 -4.70 -4.67
N TRP A 100 5.13 -4.32 -5.91
CA TRP A 100 3.83 -4.54 -6.53
C TRP A 100 3.92 -5.03 -7.97
N LEU A 101 2.83 -5.63 -8.42
CA LEU A 101 2.58 -5.94 -9.82
C LEU A 101 1.71 -4.85 -10.43
N THR A 102 2.02 -4.47 -11.66
CA THR A 102 1.20 -3.60 -12.49
C THR A 102 1.04 -4.21 -13.89
N PRO A 103 -0.01 -3.91 -14.66
CA PRO A 103 -0.12 -4.37 -16.04
C PRO A 103 1.00 -3.77 -16.93
N GLY A 104 1.77 -4.65 -17.57
CA GLY A 104 2.69 -4.25 -18.64
C GLY A 104 1.97 -3.92 -19.95
N PRO A 105 2.67 -3.36 -20.96
CA PRO A 105 2.07 -2.96 -22.24
C PRO A 105 1.38 -4.09 -23.01
N THR A 106 1.74 -5.34 -22.73
CA THR A 106 1.20 -6.54 -23.38
C THR A 106 0.31 -7.38 -22.47
N ASP A 107 0.19 -7.00 -21.20
CA ASP A 107 -0.56 -7.78 -20.22
C ASP A 107 -2.05 -7.47 -20.30
N SER A 108 -2.88 -8.45 -19.93
CA SER A 108 -4.28 -8.16 -19.66
C SER A 108 -4.38 -7.40 -18.34
N LYS A 109 -5.35 -6.49 -18.24
CA LYS A 109 -5.58 -5.69 -17.03
C LYS A 109 -5.78 -6.55 -15.76
N HIS A 110 -6.30 -7.78 -15.89
CA HIS A 110 -6.56 -8.70 -14.78
C HIS A 110 -5.42 -9.70 -14.49
N ASP A 111 -4.29 -9.61 -15.19
CA ASP A 111 -3.13 -10.49 -14.99
C ASP A 111 -1.86 -9.63 -15.03
N PRO A 112 -1.64 -8.76 -14.02
CA PRO A 112 -0.49 -7.87 -13.99
C PRO A 112 0.80 -8.68 -13.79
N ARG A 113 1.82 -8.45 -14.62
CA ARG A 113 3.10 -9.18 -14.56
C ARG A 113 4.32 -8.29 -14.42
N LEU A 114 4.19 -6.99 -14.69
CA LEU A 114 5.29 -6.07 -14.55
C LEU A 114 5.55 -5.80 -13.07
N ARG A 115 6.76 -6.15 -12.62
CA ARG A 115 7.19 -5.98 -11.23
C ARG A 115 7.78 -4.61 -11.01
N MET A 116 7.31 -3.96 -9.96
CA MET A 116 7.69 -2.61 -9.58
C MET A 116 8.07 -2.58 -8.12
N VAL A 117 9.01 -1.71 -7.80
CA VAL A 117 9.45 -1.43 -6.44
C VAL A 117 9.54 0.08 -6.22
N GLY A 118 9.31 0.51 -4.99
CA GLY A 118 9.39 1.90 -4.55
C GLY A 118 9.38 1.97 -3.03
N SER A 119 9.71 3.15 -2.50
CA SER A 119 9.77 3.33 -1.04
C SER A 119 9.00 4.57 -0.60
N LEU A 120 8.27 4.47 0.51
CA LEU A 120 7.76 5.65 1.22
C LEU A 120 8.74 6.05 2.32
N ARG A 121 9.13 7.32 2.31
CA ARG A 121 9.98 7.93 3.33
C ARG A 121 9.23 9.05 4.04
N TRP A 122 9.34 9.11 5.36
CA TRP A 122 8.85 10.23 6.15
C TRP A 122 9.71 11.48 5.92
N ASP A 123 9.09 12.63 5.63
CA ASP A 123 9.80 13.91 5.45
C ASP A 123 9.68 14.88 6.64
N GLY A 124 9.06 14.43 7.74
CA GLY A 124 8.73 15.27 8.89
C GLY A 124 7.27 15.76 8.89
N THR A 125 6.57 15.66 7.76
CA THR A 125 5.18 16.11 7.59
C THR A 125 4.27 15.08 6.94
N THR A 126 4.74 14.40 5.89
CA THR A 126 4.00 13.35 5.18
C THR A 126 4.92 12.21 4.72
N MET A 127 4.34 11.07 4.37
CA MET A 127 5.02 10.06 3.57
C MET A 127 5.20 10.56 2.14
N VAL A 128 6.41 10.40 1.60
CA VAL A 128 6.79 10.75 0.22
C VAL A 128 7.26 9.48 -0.50
N LEU A 129 6.68 9.21 -1.67
CA LEU A 129 7.11 8.12 -2.53
C LEU A 129 8.39 8.48 -3.29
N GLU A 130 9.39 7.60 -3.24
CA GLU A 130 10.67 7.76 -3.91
C GLU A 130 11.18 6.45 -4.50
N ASN A 131 12.21 6.54 -5.34
CA ASN A 131 12.90 5.40 -5.94
C ASN A 131 11.99 4.39 -6.67
N VAL A 132 10.95 4.88 -7.36
CA VAL A 132 10.06 4.02 -8.14
C VAL A 132 10.76 3.51 -9.40
N HIS A 133 10.87 2.19 -9.55
CA HIS A 133 11.46 1.57 -10.73
C HIS A 133 10.95 0.13 -10.94
N LYS A 134 11.24 -0.42 -12.11
CA LYS A 134 10.99 -1.84 -12.41
C LYS A 134 12.00 -2.71 -11.67
N GLU A 135 11.55 -3.81 -11.08
CA GLU A 135 12.46 -4.85 -10.60
C GLU A 135 13.23 -5.46 -11.77
N SER A 136 14.52 -5.72 -11.56
CA SER A 136 15.42 -6.37 -12.52
C SER A 136 15.28 -7.89 -12.52
#